data_AF-A0A3Q0SWG6-F1
#
_entry.id   AF-A0A3Q0SWG6-F1
#
_cell.length_a   1.000
_cell.length_b   1.000
_cell.length_c   1.000
_cell.angle_alpha   90.00
_cell.angle_beta   90.00
_cell.angle_gamma   90.00
#
_symmetry.space_group_name_H-M   'P 1'
#
loop_
_entity.id
_entity.type
_entity.pdbx_description
1 polymer ?
#
loop_
_entity_poly.entity_id
_entity_poly.type
_entity_poly.pdbx_seq_one_letter_code
_entity_poly.pdbx_strand_id
1 'polypeptide(L)'
;MHQPDVLLLVKECLSVSPLFIDMEADFHARVPVVICKEKKSGLICKVSAGNENAFQTTSYLSALGTQEPLLVPLVLGFRRWARLCEIDRAEEGGLPPYLFALLVIYFLQKRKESLFWIKRSVNCCRLLVSA
;
A
#
# COMPACT_ATOMS: atom_id res chain seq x y z
N MET A 1 3.91 22.73 11.95
CA MET A 1 5.10 21.86 11.88
C MET A 1 5.24 21.39 10.45
N HIS A 2 6.43 21.49 9.86
CA HIS A 2 6.65 20.93 8.53
C HIS A 2 6.78 19.40 8.66
N GLN A 3 6.20 18.67 7.69
CA GLN A 3 6.20 17.21 7.64
C GLN A 3 7.57 16.53 7.87
N PRO A 4 8.71 17.05 7.36
CA PRO A 4 10.04 16.50 7.66
C PRO A 4 10.44 16.60 9.14
N ASP A 5 10.07 17.67 9.86
CA ASP A 5 10.43 17.85 11.27
C ASP A 5 9.81 16.76 12.15
N VAL A 6 8.57 16.38 11.83
CA VAL A 6 7.84 15.31 12.53
C VAL A 6 8.53 13.97 12.33
N LEU A 7 8.93 13.66 11.10
CA LEU A 7 9.60 12.39 10.79
C LEU A 7 11.02 12.33 11.37
N LEU A 8 11.70 13.47 11.48
CA LEU A 8 12.99 13.54 12.17
C LEU A 8 12.85 13.19 13.65
N LEU A 9 11.85 13.76 14.34
CA LEU A 9 11.55 13.43 15.73
C LEU A 9 11.18 11.95 15.91
N VAL A 10 10.37 11.40 14.99
CA VAL A 10 10.01 9.98 14.99
C VAL A 10 11.26 9.10 14.85
N LYS A 11 12.17 9.46 13.94
CA LYS A 11 13.46 8.77 13.81
C LYS A 11 14.23 8.83 15.12
N GLU A 12 14.36 9.99 15.75
CA GLU A 12 15.07 10.10 17.04
C GLU A 12 14.43 9.21 18.11
N CYS A 13 13.10 9.22 18.25
CA CYS A 13 12.39 8.39 19.21
C CYS A 13 12.55 6.88 18.95
N LEU A 14 12.48 6.45 17.69
CA LEU A 14 12.65 5.05 17.34
C LEU A 14 14.10 4.56 17.53
N SER A 15 15.09 5.46 17.46
CA SER A 15 16.52 5.09 17.61
C SER A 15 16.88 4.65 19.03
N VAL A 16 16.16 5.19 20.02
CA VAL A 16 16.36 4.86 21.43
C VAL A 16 15.68 3.54 21.81
N SER A 17 14.72 3.08 21.01
CA SER A 17 13.97 1.85 21.28
C SER A 17 14.79 0.61 20.92
N PRO A 18 14.97 -0.35 21.85
CA PRO A 18 15.69 -1.60 21.56
C PRO A 18 14.90 -2.57 20.66
N LEU A 19 13.66 -2.20 20.30
CA LEU A 19 12.78 -3.00 19.46
C LEU A 19 13.10 -2.87 17.97
N PHE A 20 13.75 -1.79 17.55
CA PHE A 20 14.03 -1.50 16.16
C PHE A 20 15.53 -1.46 15.89
N ILE A 21 15.93 -1.94 14.73
CA ILE A 21 17.29 -1.93 14.21
C ILE A 21 17.28 -1.38 12.77
N ASP A 22 18.46 -1.19 12.18
CA ASP A 22 18.61 -0.82 10.76
C ASP A 22 17.79 0.44 10.39
N MET A 23 18.01 1.52 11.12
CA MET A 23 17.26 2.77 10.94
C MET A 23 17.81 3.64 9.82
N GLU A 24 16.94 3.93 8.85
CA GLU A 24 17.20 4.76 7.70
C GLU A 24 16.10 5.81 7.53
N ALA A 25 16.38 6.88 6.81
CA ALA A 25 15.37 7.87 6.45
C ALA A 25 15.61 8.36 5.03
N ASP A 26 14.55 8.41 4.25
CA ASP A 26 14.52 9.00 2.93
C ASP A 26 13.49 10.13 2.92
N PHE A 27 14.01 11.35 3.02
CA PHE A 27 13.20 12.58 2.98
C PHE A 27 13.15 13.20 1.57
N HIS A 28 13.87 12.64 0.60
CA HIS A 28 13.91 13.12 -0.78
C HIS A 28 12.95 12.35 -1.69
N ALA A 29 12.50 11.16 -1.26
CA ALA A 29 11.40 10.45 -1.90
C ALA A 29 10.13 11.32 -2.01
N ARG A 30 9.27 10.98 -2.99
CA ARG A 30 7.96 11.63 -3.20
C ARG A 30 7.11 11.67 -1.93
N VAL A 31 7.23 10.65 -1.08
CA VAL A 31 6.64 10.62 0.26
C VAL A 31 7.79 10.40 1.25
N PRO A 32 8.11 11.40 2.09
CA PRO A 32 9.13 11.28 3.12
C PRO A 32 8.83 10.11 4.06
N VAL A 33 9.85 9.28 4.33
CA VAL A 33 9.68 8.03 5.06
C VAL A 33 10.87 7.72 5.98
N VAL A 34 10.58 7.21 7.16
CA VAL A 34 11.55 6.58 8.06
C VAL A 34 11.40 5.08 7.94
N ILE A 35 12.51 4.38 7.69
CA ILE A 35 12.57 2.94 7.51
C ILE A 35 13.28 2.34 8.70
N CYS A 36 12.71 1.31 9.31
CA CYS A 36 13.36 0.55 10.37
C CYS A 36 12.96 -0.92 10.28
N LYS A 37 13.70 -1.79 10.96
CA LYS A 37 13.41 -3.21 11.03
C LYS A 37 13.06 -3.59 12.46
N GLU A 38 11.91 -4.22 12.67
CA GLU A 38 11.56 -4.74 13.99
C GLU A 38 12.42 -5.97 14.31
N LYS A 39 13.14 -5.92 15.43
CA LYS A 39 14.15 -6.92 15.81
C LYS A 39 13.57 -8.33 15.99
N LYS A 40 12.34 -8.45 16.50
CA LYS A 40 11.72 -9.75 16.82
C LYS A 40 11.16 -10.45 15.58
N SER A 41 10.38 -9.75 14.77
CA SER A 41 9.74 -10.32 13.57
C SER A 41 10.64 -10.28 12.34
N GLY A 42 11.65 -9.41 12.33
CA GLY A 42 12.47 -9.12 11.16
C GLY A 42 11.72 -8.33 10.07
N LEU A 43 10.50 -7.85 10.33
CA LEU A 43 9.70 -7.10 9.37
C LEU A 43 10.25 -5.68 9.19
N ILE A 44 10.20 -5.21 7.95
CA ILE A 44 10.54 -3.84 7.59
C ILE A 44 9.32 -2.95 7.83
N CYS A 45 9.49 -1.92 8.64
CA CYS A 45 8.52 -0.89 8.93
C CYS A 45 8.87 0.37 8.15
N LYS A 46 7.92 0.91 7.38
CA LYS A 46 8.04 2.18 6.68
C LYS A 46 7.04 3.18 7.29
N VAL A 47 7.54 4.22 7.95
CA VAL A 47 6.75 5.22 8.66
C VAL A 47 6.72 6.51 7.85
N SER A 48 5.53 6.93 7.44
CA SER A 48 5.30 8.21 6.75
C SER A 48 4.28 9.04 7.52
N ALA A 49 4.30 10.37 7.34
CA ALA A 49 3.38 11.29 7.99
C ALA A 49 2.45 11.93 6.95
N GLY A 50 1.16 12.11 7.27
CA GLY A 50 0.23 12.87 6.44
C GLY A 50 -0.14 12.24 5.08
N ASN A 51 0.06 10.93 4.90
CA ASN A 51 -0.28 10.23 3.66
C ASN A 51 -1.76 9.80 3.64
N GLU A 52 -2.66 10.78 3.58
CA GLU A 52 -4.11 10.57 3.62
C GLU A 52 -4.61 9.72 2.45
N ASN A 53 -4.07 9.92 1.24
CA ASN A 53 -4.45 9.15 0.06
C ASN A 53 -4.14 7.65 0.21
N ALA A 54 -2.99 7.30 0.82
CA ALA A 54 -2.67 5.90 1.10
C ALA A 54 -3.61 5.29 2.15
N PHE A 55 -4.00 6.07 3.17
CA PHE A 55 -4.96 5.64 4.18
C PHE A 55 -6.35 5.37 3.56
N GLN A 56 -6.85 6.29 2.74
CA GLN A 56 -8.14 6.14 2.04
C GLN A 56 -8.12 4.95 1.08
N THR A 57 -7.04 4.76 0.34
CA THR A 57 -6.87 3.60 -0.56
C THR A 57 -6.88 2.29 0.23
N THR A 58 -6.16 2.23 1.35
CA THR A 58 -6.12 1.02 2.21
C THR A 58 -7.49 0.70 2.79
N SER A 59 -8.19 1.72 3.29
CA SER A 59 -9.54 1.59 3.83
C SER A 59 -10.51 1.08 2.77
N TYR A 60 -10.43 1.61 1.56
CA TYR A 60 -11.25 1.19 0.43
C TYR A 60 -10.99 -0.26 0.03
N LEU A 61 -9.73 -0.64 -0.17
CA LEU A 61 -9.35 -2.01 -0.54
C LEU A 61 -9.73 -3.02 0.56
N SER A 62 -9.60 -2.64 1.83
CA SER A 62 -10.02 -3.47 2.95
C SER A 62 -11.53 -3.72 2.91
N ALA A 63 -12.33 -2.66 2.74
CA ALA A 63 -13.79 -2.78 2.66
C ALA A 63 -14.22 -3.66 1.48
N LEU A 64 -13.59 -3.51 0.31
CA LEU A 64 -13.85 -4.38 -0.84
C LEU A 64 -13.45 -5.83 -0.57
N GLY A 65 -12.31 -6.07 0.09
CA GLY A 65 -11.85 -7.42 0.42
C GLY A 65 -12.80 -8.15 1.37
N THR A 66 -13.48 -7.44 2.26
CA THR A 66 -14.53 -8.00 3.13
C THR A 66 -15.82 -8.28 2.37
N GLN A 67 -16.17 -7.45 1.40
CA GLN A 67 -17.41 -7.61 0.62
C GLN A 67 -17.30 -8.71 -0.43
N GLU A 68 -16.14 -8.85 -1.09
CA GLU A 68 -15.95 -9.79 -2.19
C GLU A 68 -14.89 -10.85 -1.88
N PRO A 69 -15.30 -12.07 -1.49
CA PRO A 69 -14.38 -13.09 -0.98
C PRO A 69 -13.40 -13.60 -2.04
N LEU A 70 -13.71 -13.44 -3.33
CA LEU A 70 -12.81 -13.81 -4.43
C LEU A 70 -11.69 -12.78 -4.65
N LEU A 71 -11.83 -11.55 -4.14
CA LEU A 71 -10.86 -10.49 -4.41
C LEU A 71 -9.50 -10.83 -3.79
N VAL A 72 -9.46 -11.12 -2.49
CA VAL A 72 -8.18 -11.36 -1.77
C VAL A 72 -7.40 -12.54 -2.36
N PRO A 73 -8.00 -13.73 -2.60
CA PRO A 73 -7.28 -14.85 -3.23
C PRO A 73 -6.75 -14.52 -4.63
N LEU A 74 -7.54 -13.82 -5.46
CA LEU A 74 -7.11 -13.43 -6.80
C LEU A 74 -5.94 -12.43 -6.77
N VAL A 75 -6.00 -11.44 -5.88
CA VAL A 75 -4.90 -10.47 -5.70
C VAL A 75 -3.63 -11.17 -5.22
N LEU A 76 -3.73 -12.06 -4.25
CA LEU A 76 -2.58 -12.81 -3.73
C LEU A 76 -1.97 -13.73 -4.80
N GLY A 77 -2.81 -14.46 -5.54
CA GLY A 77 -2.37 -15.32 -6.63
C GLY A 77 -1.70 -14.54 -7.76
N PHE A 78 -2.32 -13.45 -8.20
CA PHE A 78 -1.79 -12.60 -9.26
C PHE A 78 -0.48 -11.93 -8.85
N ARG A 79 -0.38 -11.44 -7.61
CA ARG A 79 0.86 -10.88 -7.08
C ARG A 79 1.96 -11.94 -6.95
N ARG A 80 1.62 -13.17 -6.55
CA ARG A 80 2.60 -14.27 -6.49
C ARG A 80 3.16 -14.59 -7.87
N TRP A 81 2.31 -14.65 -8.89
CA TRP A 81 2.73 -14.80 -10.28
C TRP A 81 3.64 -13.64 -10.71
N ALA A 82 3.25 -12.40 -10.44
CA ALA A 82 4.05 -11.22 -10.76
C ALA A 82 5.45 -11.25 -10.12
N ARG A 83 5.55 -11.74 -8.88
CA ARG A 83 6.84 -11.92 -8.19
C ARG A 83 7.73 -12.97 -8.85
N LEU A 84 7.15 -14.06 -9.35
CA LEU A 84 7.89 -15.09 -10.09
C LEU A 84 8.40 -14.57 -11.44
N CYS A 85 7.67 -13.63 -12.04
CA CYS A 85 8.07 -12.94 -13.27
C CYS A 85 8.97 -11.71 -13.02
N GLU A 86 9.31 -11.41 -11.76
CA GLU A 86 10.12 -10.25 -11.35
C GLU A 86 9.53 -8.88 -11.76
N ILE A 87 8.22 -8.80 -12.00
CA ILE A 87 7.54 -7.55 -12.40
C ILE A 87 6.94 -6.79 -11.21
N ASP A 88 7.06 -7.28 -9.97
CA ASP A 88 6.51 -6.67 -8.75
C ASP A 88 7.49 -5.79 -7.96
N ARG A 89 8.64 -5.47 -8.57
CA ARG A 89 9.72 -4.67 -7.97
C ARG A 89 9.63 -3.21 -8.39
N ALA A 90 8.85 -2.41 -7.66
CA ALA A 90 8.66 -0.99 -7.96
C ALA A 90 9.98 -0.19 -8.02
N GLU A 91 10.94 -0.53 -7.16
CA GLU A 91 12.26 0.13 -7.12
C GLU A 91 13.12 -0.16 -8.37
N GLU A 92 12.83 -1.25 -9.09
CA GLU A 92 13.52 -1.65 -10.33
C GLU A 92 12.70 -1.29 -11.59
N GLY A 93 11.67 -0.46 -11.45
CA GLY A 93 10.77 -0.07 -12.56
C GLY A 93 9.61 -1.03 -12.80
N GLY A 94 9.41 -2.03 -11.93
CA GLY A 94 8.24 -2.89 -11.92
C GLY A 94 6.98 -2.21 -11.38
N LEU A 95 5.89 -2.96 -11.29
CA LEU A 95 4.62 -2.44 -10.80
C LEU A 95 4.54 -2.50 -9.27
N PRO A 96 4.12 -1.41 -8.59
CA PRO A 96 3.81 -1.44 -7.18
C PRO A 96 2.74 -2.49 -6.79
N PRO A 97 2.83 -3.10 -5.59
CA PRO A 97 1.89 -4.10 -5.11
C PRO A 97 0.41 -3.71 -5.20
N TYR A 98 0.08 -2.44 -4.94
CA TYR A 98 -1.31 -1.96 -4.97
C TYR A 98 -1.92 -1.95 -6.39
N LEU A 99 -1.10 -1.83 -7.44
CA LEU A 99 -1.58 -1.86 -8.82
C LEU A 99 -2.15 -3.23 -9.19
N PHE A 100 -1.55 -4.32 -8.69
CA PHE A 100 -2.10 -5.66 -8.90
C PHE A 100 -3.49 -5.81 -8.29
N ALA A 101 -3.75 -5.18 -7.14
CA ALA A 101 -5.09 -5.14 -6.56
C ALA A 101 -6.08 -4.40 -7.47
N LEU A 102 -5.70 -3.23 -7.99
CA LEU A 102 -6.53 -2.46 -8.92
C LEU A 102 -6.82 -3.20 -10.22
N LEU A 103 -5.84 -3.91 -10.78
CA LEU A 103 -6.01 -4.71 -12.00
C LEU A 103 -7.02 -5.85 -11.80
N VAL A 104 -6.95 -6.54 -10.65
CA VAL A 104 -7.94 -7.58 -10.31
C VAL A 104 -9.33 -6.98 -10.11
N ILE A 105 -9.43 -5.85 -9.41
CA ILE A 105 -10.71 -5.13 -9.24
C ILE A 105 -11.29 -4.76 -10.61
N TYR A 106 -10.48 -4.18 -11.50
CA TYR A 106 -10.90 -3.83 -12.85
C TYR A 106 -11.33 -5.04 -13.68
N PHE A 107 -10.59 -6.15 -13.59
CA PHE A 107 -10.98 -7.41 -14.22
C PHE A 107 -12.35 -7.89 -13.74
N LEU A 108 -12.59 -7.90 -12.42
CA LEU A 108 -13.87 -8.29 -11.83
C LEU A 108 -15.01 -7.35 -12.26
N GLN A 109 -14.74 -6.04 -12.42
CA GLN A 109 -15.72 -5.06 -12.92
C GLN A 109 -16.16 -5.32 -14.37
N LYS A 110 -15.28 -5.87 -15.22
CA LYS A 110 -15.53 -6.10 -16.65
C LYS A 110 -16.20 -7.44 -16.97
N ARG A 111 -16.41 -8.32 -15.99
CA ARG A 111 -17.12 -9.60 -16.21
C ARG A 111 -18.58 -9.35 -16.59
N LYS A 112 -19.12 -10.19 -17.49
CA LYS A 112 -20.51 -10.07 -18.03
C LYS A 112 -21.57 -10.06 -16.93
N GLU A 113 -21.39 -10.88 -15.90
CA GLU A 113 -22.11 -10.80 -14.63
C GLU A 113 -21.27 -9.96 -13.68
N SER A 114 -21.31 -8.63 -13.86
CA SER A 114 -20.62 -7.75 -12.93
C SER A 114 -21.26 -7.91 -11.56
N LEU A 115 -20.48 -8.30 -10.56
CA LEU A 115 -20.91 -8.28 -9.18
C LEU A 115 -21.41 -6.85 -8.88
N PHE A 116 -22.72 -6.72 -8.69
CA PHE A 116 -23.45 -5.45 -8.63
C PHE A 116 -22.83 -4.47 -7.61
N TRP A 117 -22.27 -5.02 -6.54
CA TRP A 117 -21.61 -4.30 -5.45
C TRP A 117 -20.35 -3.55 -5.89
N ILE A 118 -19.54 -4.14 -6.76
CA ILE A 118 -18.28 -3.51 -7.22
C ILE A 118 -18.59 -2.28 -8.10
N LYS A 119 -19.63 -2.32 -8.94
CA LYS A 119 -20.03 -1.16 -9.78
C LYS A 119 -20.51 0.03 -8.96
N ARG A 120 -21.24 -0.19 -7.86
CA ARG A 120 -21.74 0.89 -7.00
C ARG A 120 -20.63 1.60 -6.24
N SER A 121 -19.57 0.87 -5.90
CA SER A 121 -18.37 1.40 -5.24
C SER A 121 -17.52 2.32 -6.15
N VAL A 122 -17.68 2.23 -7.48
CA VAL A 122 -16.91 3.03 -8.47
C VAL A 122 -17.35 4.49 -8.55
N ASN A 123 -18.60 4.82 -8.21
CA ASN A 123 -19.00 6.23 -8.13
C ASN A 123 -18.25 6.98 -7.01
N CYS A 124 -17.82 6.30 -5.94
CA CYS A 124 -16.87 6.85 -4.97
C CYS A 124 -15.43 6.81 -5.50
N CYS A 125 -15.04 5.74 -6.19
CA CYS A 125 -13.65 5.57 -6.64
C CYS A 125 -13.22 6.55 -7.76
N ARG A 126 -14.17 7.02 -8.60
CA ARG A 126 -13.90 8.08 -9.58
C ARG A 126 -13.44 9.39 -8.93
N LEU A 127 -13.85 9.68 -7.68
CA LEU A 127 -13.43 10.87 -6.94
C LEU A 127 -11.98 10.75 -6.40
N LEU A 128 -11.54 9.53 -6.05
CA LEU A 128 -10.23 9.29 -5.45
C LEU A 128 -9.06 9.30 -6.44
N VAL A 129 -9.30 8.98 -7.72
CA VAL A 129 -8.25 8.99 -8.75
C VAL A 129 -8.08 10.39 -9.38
N SER A 130 -9.02 11.29 -9.15
CA SER A 130 -9.03 12.66 -9.68
C SER A 130 -8.58 13.74 -8.67
N ALA A 131 -8.01 13.35 -7.52
CA ALA A 131 -7.48 14.25 -6.49
C ALA A 131 -5.96 14.05 -6.29
#